data_AF-A0A7C0ZXR7-F1
#
_entry.id   AF-A0A7C0ZXR7-F1
#
_cell.length_a   1.000
_cell.length_b   1.000
_cell.length_c   1.000
_cell.angle_alpha   90.00
_cell.angle_beta   90.00
_cell.angle_gamma   90.00
#
_symmetry.space_group_name_H-M   'P 1'
#
loop_
_entity.id
_entity.type
_entity.pdbx_description
1 polymer ?
#
loop_
_entity_poly.entity_id
_entity_poly.type
_entity_poly.pdbx_seq_one_letter_code
_entity_poly.pdbx_strand_id
1 'polypeptide(L)'
;MGIDDTLSELRQQIRKKLPVGVTISDVEFEGPELVIYTKEPKRLADNGEAVRSIAKEVRKRIVIRPDESVLDTQDDAIRKIGQLAPVDSGITNYYFDSDTGKVTIEAEKPGLVIGQHGTMLREITKQIGWTPKVVRTPPIESSTIKNVRRLLRESLGERKQILYELGRKIHRTTTSTDKWIRVTALGGCREVGRSCFLLSTPETRVLIDCGIN
;
A
#
# COMPACT_ATOMS: atom_id res chain seq x y z
N MET A 1 17.41 10.60 -18.62
CA MET A 1 17.42 9.21 -18.13
C MET A 1 15.97 8.77 -18.06
N GLY A 2 15.60 7.66 -18.71
CA GLY A 2 14.22 7.18 -18.67
C GLY A 2 13.85 6.68 -17.28
N ILE A 3 12.56 6.68 -16.97
CA ILE A 3 12.09 6.13 -15.68
C ILE A 3 12.39 4.64 -15.56
N ASP A 4 12.36 3.93 -16.69
CA ASP A 4 12.70 2.51 -16.78
C ASP A 4 14.18 2.25 -16.48
N ASP A 5 15.07 3.15 -16.90
CA ASP A 5 16.50 3.08 -16.57
C ASP A 5 16.71 3.25 -15.06
N THR A 6 16.02 4.24 -14.46
CA THR A 6 16.08 4.49 -13.02
C THR A 6 15.57 3.29 -12.22
N LEU A 7 14.50 2.65 -12.69
CA LEU A 7 13.93 1.47 -12.06
C LEU A 7 14.85 0.25 -12.20
N SER A 8 15.51 0.08 -13.34
CA SER A 8 16.53 -0.95 -13.56
C SER A 8 17.74 -0.77 -12.63
N GLU A 9 18.26 0.47 -12.50
CA GLU A 9 19.34 0.79 -11.58
C GLU A 9 18.95 0.52 -10.13
N LEU A 10 17.76 0.96 -9.71
CA LEU A 10 17.23 0.69 -8.37
C LEU A 10 17.10 -0.81 -8.12
N ARG A 11 16.59 -1.57 -9.09
CA ARG A 11 16.46 -3.03 -8.98
C ARG A 11 17.82 -3.70 -8.77
N GLN A 12 18.87 -3.25 -9.47
CA GLN A 12 20.23 -3.75 -9.27
C GLN A 12 20.81 -3.37 -7.91
N GLN A 13 20.63 -2.12 -7.48
CA GLN A 13 21.10 -1.64 -6.17
C GLN A 13 20.45 -2.43 -5.03
N ILE A 14 19.13 -2.62 -5.11
CA ILE A 14 18.37 -3.38 -4.11
C ILE A 14 18.87 -4.83 -4.08
N ARG A 15 19.01 -5.50 -5.24
CA ARG A 15 19.50 -6.89 -5.31
C ARG A 15 20.86 -7.09 -4.66
N LYS A 16 21.79 -6.14 -4.79
CA LYS A 16 23.13 -6.22 -4.17
C LYS A 16 23.10 -6.15 -2.64
N LYS A 17 22.04 -5.58 -2.05
CA LYS A 17 21.90 -5.39 -0.60
C LYS A 17 20.95 -6.36 0.07
N LEU A 18 20.29 -7.21 -0.71
CA LEU A 18 19.45 -8.25 -0.14
C LEU A 18 20.29 -9.27 0.63
N PRO A 19 19.79 -9.73 1.79
CA PRO A 19 20.41 -10.85 2.48
C PRO A 19 20.37 -12.12 1.61
N VAL A 20 21.37 -12.98 1.80
CA VAL A 20 21.49 -14.24 1.08
C VAL A 20 20.22 -15.07 1.25
N GLY A 21 19.67 -15.54 0.13
CA GLY A 21 18.47 -16.38 0.10
C GLY A 21 17.16 -15.63 -0.12
N VAL A 22 17.12 -14.29 -0.10
CA VAL A 22 15.88 -13.55 -0.42
C VAL A 22 15.83 -13.16 -1.90
N THR A 23 14.74 -13.55 -2.56
CA THR A 23 14.50 -13.22 -3.97
C THR A 23 13.44 -12.14 -4.12
N ILE A 24 13.74 -11.16 -4.98
CA ILE A 24 12.79 -10.16 -5.43
C ILE A 24 12.27 -10.59 -6.80
N SER A 25 10.95 -10.71 -6.92
CA SER A 25 10.30 -10.92 -8.21
C SER A 25 10.32 -9.62 -8.99
N ASP A 26 9.78 -8.53 -8.42
CA ASP A 26 9.71 -7.25 -9.11
C ASP A 26 9.88 -6.02 -8.22
N VAL A 27 10.19 -4.89 -8.84
CA VAL A 27 10.33 -3.59 -8.19
C VAL A 27 9.61 -2.54 -9.01
N GLU A 28 8.56 -1.94 -8.48
CA GLU A 28 7.72 -1.00 -9.22
C GLU A 28 7.42 0.27 -8.43
N PHE A 29 7.16 1.36 -9.15
CA PHE A 29 6.64 2.59 -8.55
C PHE A 29 5.11 2.55 -8.56
N GLU A 30 4.49 2.52 -7.39
CA GLU A 30 3.04 2.55 -7.25
C GLU A 30 2.63 3.77 -6.43
N GLY A 31 2.15 4.80 -7.13
CA GLY A 31 1.88 6.10 -6.55
C GLY A 31 3.13 6.68 -5.86
N PRO A 32 3.06 7.09 -4.58
CA PRO A 32 4.19 7.68 -3.88
C PRO A 32 5.21 6.66 -3.34
N GLU A 33 4.96 5.35 -3.50
CA GLU A 33 5.75 4.29 -2.88
C GLU A 33 6.59 3.52 -3.91
N LEU A 34 7.77 3.07 -3.48
CA LEU A 34 8.56 2.05 -4.17
C LEU A 34 8.16 0.69 -3.61
N VAL A 35 7.51 -0.13 -4.43
CA VAL A 35 6.99 -1.44 -4.07
C VAL A 35 7.97 -2.51 -4.48
N ILE A 36 8.34 -3.37 -3.54
CA ILE A 36 9.20 -4.53 -3.76
C ILE A 36 8.35 -5.79 -3.60
N TYR A 37 8.19 -6.53 -4.69
CA TYR A 37 7.51 -7.82 -4.70
C TYR A 37 8.49 -8.94 -4.37
N THR A 38 8.10 -9.85 -3.47
CA THR A 38 8.94 -10.98 -3.07
C THR A 38 8.09 -12.22 -2.81
N LYS A 39 8.63 -13.37 -3.17
CA LYS A 39 8.06 -14.67 -2.82
C LYS A 39 8.28 -15.04 -1.35
N GLU A 40 9.18 -14.32 -0.67
CA GLU A 40 9.59 -14.60 0.70
C GLU A 40 9.44 -13.37 1.61
N PRO A 41 8.22 -12.78 1.73
CA PRO A 41 8.00 -11.54 2.48
C PRO A 41 8.44 -11.64 3.94
N LYS A 42 8.41 -12.85 4.52
CA LYS A 42 8.80 -13.13 5.89
C LYS A 42 10.27 -12.92 6.16
N ARG A 43 11.14 -13.46 5.31
CA ARG A 43 12.59 -13.29 5.47
C ARG A 43 13.01 -11.83 5.37
N LEU A 44 12.27 -11.03 4.61
CA LEU A 44 12.48 -9.59 4.52
C LEU A 44 11.91 -8.85 5.75
N ALA A 45 10.77 -9.30 6.29
CA ALA A 45 10.17 -8.73 7.50
C ALA A 45 11.01 -9.01 8.77
N ASP A 46 11.56 -10.22 8.90
CA ASP A 46 12.44 -10.60 10.01
C ASP A 46 13.77 -9.82 9.95
N ASN A 47 14.26 -9.52 8.75
CA ASN A 47 15.45 -8.70 8.50
C ASN A 47 15.09 -7.22 8.30
N GLY A 48 14.34 -6.63 9.22
CA GLY A 48 13.91 -5.23 9.15
C GLY A 48 15.06 -4.19 9.11
N GLU A 49 16.29 -4.59 9.39
CA GLU A 49 17.49 -3.76 9.21
C GLU A 49 17.87 -3.58 7.73
N ALA A 50 17.76 -4.65 6.92
CA ALA A 50 18.02 -4.58 5.48
C ALA A 50 17.03 -3.65 4.77
N VAL A 51 15.76 -3.72 5.14
CA VAL A 51 14.71 -2.83 4.60
C VAL A 51 15.02 -1.37 4.94
N ARG A 52 15.43 -1.12 6.19
CA ARG A 52 15.78 0.24 6.65
C ARG A 52 17.04 0.78 5.97
N SER A 53 18.04 -0.06 5.71
CA SER A 53 19.27 0.37 5.04
C SER A 53 19.00 0.72 3.57
N ILE A 54 18.21 -0.08 2.87
CA ILE A 54 17.77 0.19 1.49
C ILE A 54 16.95 1.49 1.45
N ALA A 55 15.99 1.68 2.37
CA ALA A 55 15.16 2.88 2.40
C ALA A 55 15.97 4.17 2.62
N LYS A 56 16.99 4.14 3.49
CA LYS A 56 17.87 5.28 3.76
C LYS A 56 18.69 5.70 2.53
N GLU A 57 19.15 4.74 1.75
CA GLU A 57 19.95 5.01 0.55
C GLU A 57 19.09 5.51 -0.60
N VAL A 58 17.97 4.83 -0.87
CA VAL A 58 17.07 5.18 -1.97
C VAL A 58 16.33 6.49 -1.68
N ARG A 59 16.20 6.88 -0.40
CA ARG A 59 15.46 8.07 0.08
C ARG A 59 14.01 8.11 -0.42
N LYS A 60 13.40 6.94 -0.55
CA LYS A 60 12.00 6.76 -0.94
C LYS A 60 11.29 5.89 0.08
N ARG A 61 9.97 6.01 0.13
CA ARG A 61 9.14 5.14 0.97
C ARG A 61 9.06 3.77 0.32
N ILE A 62 9.64 2.76 0.97
CA ILE A 62 9.65 1.39 0.48
C ILE A 62 8.54 0.59 1.15
N VAL A 63 7.82 -0.19 0.35
CA VAL A 63 6.81 -1.14 0.81
C VAL A 63 7.11 -2.51 0.23
N ILE A 64 7.08 -3.53 1.07
CA ILE A 64 7.31 -4.91 0.66
C ILE A 64 5.95 -5.56 0.53
N ARG A 65 5.73 -6.24 -0.59
CA ARG A 65 4.51 -6.98 -0.86
C ARG A 65 4.82 -8.44 -1.20
N PRO A 66 3.96 -9.37 -0.76
CA PRO A 66 4.01 -10.73 -1.28
C PRO A 66 3.75 -10.71 -2.79
N ASP A 67 4.48 -11.54 -3.51
CA ASP A 67 4.20 -11.83 -4.91
C ASP A 67 2.82 -12.51 -5.05
N GLU A 68 2.09 -12.22 -6.12
CA GLU A 68 0.77 -12.82 -6.35
C GLU A 68 0.83 -14.35 -6.42
N SER A 69 1.97 -14.91 -6.87
CA SER A 69 2.19 -16.37 -6.92
C SER A 69 2.25 -17.07 -5.56
N VAL A 70 2.45 -16.32 -4.46
CA VAL A 70 2.50 -16.89 -3.10
C VAL A 70 1.28 -16.55 -2.26
N LEU A 71 0.29 -15.86 -2.84
CA LEU A 71 -0.97 -15.56 -2.19
C LEU A 71 -1.96 -16.71 -2.43
N ASP A 72 -2.56 -17.19 -1.34
CA ASP A 72 -3.69 -18.11 -1.45
C ASP A 72 -4.89 -17.43 -2.12
N THR A 73 -5.77 -18.24 -2.69
CA THR A 73 -7.10 -17.76 -3.10
C THR A 73 -7.87 -17.19 -1.90
N GLN A 74 -8.81 -16.27 -2.14
CA GLN A 74 -9.58 -15.66 -1.06
C GLN A 74 -10.36 -16.71 -0.26
N ASP A 75 -10.94 -17.70 -0.94
CA ASP A 75 -11.70 -18.77 -0.29
C ASP A 75 -10.82 -19.67 0.58
N ASP A 76 -9.62 -20.05 0.08
CA ASP A 76 -8.69 -20.87 0.85
C ASP A 76 -8.10 -20.09 2.03
N ALA A 77 -7.81 -18.81 1.85
CA ALA A 77 -7.37 -17.93 2.92
C ALA A 77 -8.43 -17.81 4.02
N ILE A 78 -9.71 -17.62 3.67
CA ILE A 78 -10.82 -17.59 4.64
C ILE A 78 -10.89 -18.90 5.43
N ARG A 79 -10.80 -20.04 4.75
CA ARG A 79 -10.83 -21.36 5.39
C ARG A 79 -9.68 -21.54 6.38
N LYS A 80 -8.45 -21.25 5.95
CA LYS A 80 -7.25 -21.36 6.80
C LYS A 80 -7.30 -20.40 7.98
N ILE A 81 -7.76 -19.15 7.78
CA ILE A 81 -7.92 -18.21 8.90
C ILE A 81 -8.96 -18.72 9.90
N GLY A 82 -10.08 -19.24 9.43
CA GLY A 82 -11.12 -19.82 10.31
C GLY A 82 -10.66 -21.04 11.10
N GLN A 83 -9.69 -21.81 10.60
CA GLN A 83 -9.08 -22.94 11.31
C GLN A 83 -8.05 -22.49 12.36
N LEU A 84 -7.33 -21.39 12.10
CA LEU A 84 -6.28 -20.87 12.99
C LEU A 84 -6.84 -19.96 14.10
N ALA A 85 -7.83 -19.14 13.78
CA ALA A 85 -8.41 -18.19 14.72
C ALA A 85 -9.42 -18.88 15.64
N PRO A 86 -9.40 -18.61 16.97
CA PRO A 86 -10.37 -19.18 17.89
C PRO A 86 -11.79 -18.75 17.52
N VAL A 87 -12.78 -19.64 17.68
CA VAL A 87 -14.20 -19.33 17.42
C VAL A 87 -14.66 -18.13 18.27
N ASP A 88 -14.14 -18.02 19.50
CA ASP A 88 -14.40 -16.93 20.43
C ASP A 88 -13.91 -15.54 19.97
N SER A 89 -13.11 -15.48 18.90
CA SER A 89 -12.65 -14.22 18.32
C SER A 89 -13.78 -13.42 17.66
N GLY A 90 -14.87 -14.08 17.29
CA GLY A 90 -16.04 -13.44 16.69
C GLY A 90 -15.69 -12.72 15.39
N ILE A 91 -15.05 -13.43 14.44
CA ILE A 91 -14.75 -12.85 13.12
C ILE A 91 -16.05 -12.64 12.35
N THR A 92 -16.30 -11.41 11.94
CA THR A 92 -17.53 -11.03 11.24
C THR A 92 -17.31 -10.85 9.75
N ASN A 93 -16.12 -10.42 9.31
CA ASN A 93 -15.90 -10.11 7.90
C ASN A 93 -14.43 -10.19 7.48
N TYR A 94 -14.22 -10.42 6.18
CA TYR A 94 -12.92 -10.43 5.51
C TYR A 94 -12.91 -9.49 4.31
N TYR A 95 -11.88 -8.64 4.23
CA TYR A 95 -11.68 -7.77 3.09
C TYR A 95 -10.27 -7.95 2.52
N PHE A 96 -10.20 -8.61 1.37
CA PHE A 96 -8.96 -8.77 0.60
C PHE A 96 -8.74 -7.54 -0.30
N ASP A 97 -7.54 -6.96 -0.18
CA ASP A 97 -6.97 -5.95 -1.06
C ASP A 97 -5.80 -6.60 -1.79
N SER A 98 -6.09 -7.10 -3.00
CA SER A 98 -5.13 -7.81 -3.84
C SER A 98 -4.06 -6.90 -4.44
N ASP A 99 -4.29 -5.59 -4.54
CA ASP A 99 -3.23 -4.64 -4.93
C ASP A 99 -2.09 -4.69 -3.92
N THR A 100 -2.44 -4.64 -2.64
CA THR A 100 -1.45 -4.54 -1.55
C THR A 100 -1.07 -5.89 -0.94
N GLY A 101 -1.73 -6.98 -1.34
CA GLY A 101 -1.56 -8.31 -0.73
C GLY A 101 -1.99 -8.33 0.74
N LYS A 102 -2.99 -7.52 1.11
CA LYS A 102 -3.46 -7.36 2.49
C LYS A 102 -4.85 -7.98 2.66
N VAL A 103 -5.06 -8.59 3.82
CA VAL A 103 -6.40 -9.03 4.25
C VAL A 103 -6.78 -8.28 5.51
N THR A 104 -7.86 -7.52 5.48
CA THR A 104 -8.46 -6.90 6.66
C THR A 104 -9.45 -7.87 7.28
N ILE A 105 -9.22 -8.23 8.54
CA ILE A 105 -10.05 -9.18 9.30
C ILE A 105 -10.80 -8.36 10.34
N GLU A 106 -12.13 -8.33 10.25
CA GLU A 106 -12.99 -7.68 11.22
C GLU A 106 -13.43 -8.70 12.27
N ALA A 107 -13.13 -8.43 13.54
CA ALA A 107 -13.46 -9.33 14.64
C ALA A 107 -13.96 -8.58 15.87
N GLU A 108 -14.87 -9.18 16.64
CA GLU A 108 -15.35 -8.61 17.91
C GLU A 108 -14.22 -8.49 18.93
N LYS A 109 -13.35 -9.52 19.00
CA LYS A 109 -12.18 -9.58 19.88
C LYS A 109 -10.88 -9.68 19.07
N PRO A 110 -10.37 -8.56 18.52
CA PRO A 110 -9.13 -8.54 17.72
C PRO A 110 -7.92 -9.15 18.42
N GLY A 111 -7.81 -9.00 19.75
CA GLY A 111 -6.69 -9.52 20.52
C GLY A 111 -6.51 -11.03 20.41
N LEU A 112 -7.62 -11.78 20.24
CA LEU A 112 -7.58 -13.23 20.07
C LEU A 112 -7.02 -13.62 18.70
N VAL A 113 -7.35 -12.87 17.64
CA VAL A 113 -6.85 -13.10 16.27
C VAL A 113 -5.37 -12.70 16.15
N ILE A 114 -4.94 -11.66 16.87
CA ILE A 114 -3.53 -11.23 16.87
C ILE A 114 -2.66 -12.24 17.62
N GLY A 115 -3.16 -12.79 18.73
CA GLY A 115 -2.42 -13.67 19.63
C GLY A 115 -1.40 -12.92 20.49
N GLN A 116 -0.84 -13.61 21.48
CA GLN A 116 0.20 -13.02 22.35
C GLN A 116 1.43 -12.65 21.51
N HIS A 117 1.89 -11.41 21.61
CA HIS A 117 3.00 -10.86 20.83
C HIS A 117 2.89 -11.03 19.30
N GLY A 118 1.66 -11.17 18.77
CA GLY A 118 1.44 -11.31 17.32
C GLY A 118 1.78 -12.70 16.75
N THR A 119 1.92 -13.71 17.60
CA THR A 119 2.25 -15.09 17.19
C THR A 119 1.24 -15.65 16.19
N MET A 120 -0.06 -15.51 16.47
CA MET A 120 -1.13 -15.98 15.58
C MET A 120 -1.14 -15.21 14.26
N LEU A 121 -0.94 -13.89 14.31
CA LEU A 121 -0.86 -13.06 13.10
C LEU A 121 0.29 -13.50 12.18
N ARG A 122 1.45 -13.85 12.74
CA ARG A 122 2.59 -14.40 12.00
C ARG A 122 2.30 -15.78 11.41
N GLU A 123 1.57 -16.62 12.13
CA GLU A 123 1.16 -17.95 11.68
C GLU A 123 0.14 -17.87 10.54
N ILE A 124 -0.88 -17.01 10.68
CA ILE A 124 -1.84 -16.71 9.61
C ILE A 124 -1.08 -16.27 8.35
N THR A 125 -0.20 -15.27 8.47
CA THR A 125 0.67 -14.81 7.37
C THR A 125 1.50 -15.96 6.76
N LYS A 126 1.84 -17.00 7.54
CA LYS A 126 2.59 -18.18 7.07
C LYS A 126 1.78 -19.04 6.14
N GLN A 127 0.53 -19.26 6.51
CA GLN A 127 -0.29 -20.25 5.83
C GLN A 127 -0.97 -19.68 4.59
N ILE A 128 -1.24 -18.37 4.57
CA ILE A 128 -2.00 -17.73 3.49
C ILE A 128 -1.19 -16.79 2.61
N GLY A 129 0.01 -16.36 3.04
CA GLY A 129 0.85 -15.39 2.32
C GLY A 129 0.38 -13.93 2.39
N TRP A 130 -0.92 -13.69 2.57
CA TRP A 130 -1.51 -12.37 2.78
C TRP A 130 -1.01 -11.71 4.07
N THR A 131 -0.86 -10.39 4.03
CA THR A 131 -0.53 -9.57 5.21
C THR A 131 -1.82 -9.24 5.99
N PRO A 132 -2.02 -9.80 7.20
CA PRO A 132 -3.25 -9.59 7.95
C PRO A 132 -3.27 -8.22 8.63
N LYS A 133 -4.41 -7.55 8.56
CA LYS A 133 -4.72 -6.35 9.33
C LYS A 133 -5.99 -6.61 10.13
N VAL A 134 -5.84 -6.87 11.41
CA VAL A 134 -6.98 -7.12 12.29
C VAL A 134 -7.56 -5.79 12.78
N VAL A 135 -8.86 -5.62 12.64
CA VAL A 135 -9.60 -4.45 13.14
C VAL A 135 -10.81 -4.91 13.94
N ARG A 136 -11.27 -4.09 14.88
CA ARG A 136 -12.50 -4.37 15.61
C ARG A 136 -13.69 -4.21 14.68
N THR A 137 -14.65 -5.13 14.76
CA THR A 137 -15.94 -5.00 14.08
C THR A 137 -16.60 -3.67 14.47
N PRO A 138 -16.94 -2.81 13.49
CA PRO A 138 -17.66 -1.57 13.77
C PRO A 138 -19.01 -1.87 14.42
N PRO A 139 -19.44 -1.10 15.45
CA PRO A 139 -20.74 -1.33 16.10
C PRO A 139 -21.92 -1.05 15.16
N ILE A 140 -21.72 -0.24 14.13
CA ILE A 140 -22.72 0.10 13.11
C ILE A 140 -22.10 -0.17 11.75
N GLU A 141 -22.78 -0.98 10.94
CA GLU A 141 -22.38 -1.19 9.56
C GLU A 141 -22.65 0.05 8.71
N SER A 142 -21.62 0.53 8.00
CA SER A 142 -21.76 1.61 7.03
C SER A 142 -21.91 1.05 5.62
N SER A 143 -23.08 1.27 5.02
CA SER A 143 -23.33 0.95 3.61
C SER A 143 -22.33 1.67 2.69
N THR A 144 -21.96 2.91 3.00
CA THR A 144 -20.94 3.68 2.27
C THR A 144 -19.59 2.98 2.28
N ILE A 145 -19.09 2.55 3.44
CA ILE A 145 -17.80 1.84 3.53
C ILE A 145 -17.85 0.53 2.75
N LYS A 146 -18.95 -0.23 2.86
CA LYS A 146 -19.14 -1.48 2.14
C LYS A 146 -19.13 -1.27 0.62
N ASN A 147 -19.82 -0.25 0.13
CA ASN A 147 -19.87 0.08 -1.29
C ASN A 147 -18.53 0.57 -1.83
N VAL A 148 -17.81 1.44 -1.10
CA VAL A 148 -16.47 1.89 -1.51
C VAL A 148 -15.49 0.72 -1.58
N ARG A 149 -15.50 -0.17 -0.58
CA ARG A 149 -14.68 -1.38 -0.57
C ARG A 149 -15.00 -2.31 -1.74
N ARG A 150 -16.29 -2.48 -2.06
CA ARG A 150 -16.71 -3.26 -3.23
C ARG A 150 -16.19 -2.65 -4.53
N LEU A 151 -16.38 -1.34 -4.72
CA LEU A 151 -15.88 -0.62 -5.90
C LEU A 151 -14.36 -0.79 -6.07
N LEU A 152 -13.59 -0.61 -4.98
CA LEU A 152 -12.13 -0.78 -5.03
C LEU A 152 -11.70 -2.19 -5.44
N ARG A 153 -12.50 -3.21 -5.10
CA ARG A 153 -12.24 -4.60 -5.50
C ARG A 153 -12.59 -4.85 -6.97
N GLU A 154 -13.71 -4.31 -7.43
CA GLU A 154 -14.17 -4.44 -8.82
C GLU A 154 -13.23 -3.71 -9.80
N SER A 155 -12.68 -2.57 -9.39
CA SER A 155 -11.78 -1.74 -10.20
C SER A 155 -10.29 -2.07 -10.04
N LEU A 156 -9.93 -3.28 -9.62
CA LEU A 156 -8.55 -3.63 -9.30
C LEU A 156 -7.57 -3.40 -10.47
N GLY A 157 -7.89 -3.93 -11.64
CA GLY A 157 -7.01 -3.82 -12.81
C GLY A 157 -6.75 -2.37 -13.21
N GLU A 158 -7.81 -1.55 -13.22
CA GLU A 158 -7.74 -0.13 -13.52
C GLU A 158 -6.93 0.63 -12.45
N ARG A 159 -7.20 0.38 -11.17
CA ARG A 159 -6.50 1.02 -10.06
C ARG A 159 -5.00 0.74 -10.09
N LYS A 160 -4.60 -0.50 -10.36
CA LYS A 160 -3.19 -0.89 -10.48
C LYS A 160 -2.49 -0.10 -11.60
N GLN A 161 -3.14 0.04 -12.75
CA GLN A 161 -2.62 0.83 -13.87
C GLN A 161 -2.47 2.32 -13.51
N ILE A 162 -3.49 2.91 -12.86
CA ILE A 162 -3.43 4.30 -12.38
C ILE A 162 -2.25 4.51 -11.41
N LEU A 163 -2.01 3.56 -10.51
CA LEU A 163 -0.91 3.65 -9.55
C LEU A 163 0.46 3.57 -10.25
N TYR A 164 0.63 2.75 -11.28
CA TYR A 164 1.86 2.70 -12.07
C TYR A 164 2.13 4.00 -12.82
N GLU A 165 1.11 4.54 -13.50
CA GLU A 165 1.24 5.81 -14.22
C GLU A 165 1.54 6.98 -13.26
N LEU A 166 0.85 7.03 -12.13
CA LEU A 166 1.09 8.02 -11.09
C LEU A 166 2.49 7.87 -10.49
N GLY A 167 2.93 6.64 -10.24
CA GLY A 167 4.25 6.35 -9.68
C GLY A 167 5.37 6.86 -10.58
N ARG A 168 5.30 6.54 -11.87
CA ARG A 168 6.22 7.07 -12.89
C ARG A 168 6.19 8.59 -12.94
N LYS A 169 5.01 9.21 -12.87
CA LYS A 169 4.89 10.68 -12.89
C LYS A 169 5.51 11.36 -11.67
N ILE A 170 5.36 10.79 -10.47
CA ILE A 170 5.92 11.33 -9.22
C ILE A 170 7.44 11.20 -9.20
N HIS A 171 7.97 10.08 -9.69
CA HIS A 171 9.37 9.71 -9.55
C HIS A 171 10.26 10.18 -10.70
N ARG A 172 9.71 10.93 -11.66
CA ARG A 172 10.48 11.53 -12.76
C ARG A 172 11.54 12.51 -12.26
N THR A 173 12.60 12.68 -13.04
CA THR A 173 13.58 13.73 -12.81
C THR A 173 12.99 15.12 -13.09
N THR A 174 13.40 16.12 -12.32
CA THR A 174 13.09 17.53 -12.59
C THR A 174 13.78 18.00 -13.87
N THR A 175 13.15 18.91 -14.59
CA THR A 175 13.56 19.38 -15.93
C THR A 175 14.00 20.85 -15.96
N SER A 176 13.45 21.68 -15.07
CA SER A 176 13.69 23.10 -14.95
C SER A 176 14.71 23.37 -13.84
N THR A 177 15.57 24.34 -14.08
CA THR A 177 16.52 24.88 -13.09
C THR A 177 15.92 26.01 -12.24
N ASP A 178 14.79 26.56 -12.67
CA ASP A 178 14.16 27.70 -12.02
C ASP A 178 13.58 27.31 -10.66
N LYS A 179 13.51 28.28 -9.74
CA LYS A 179 12.98 28.08 -8.39
C LYS A 179 12.03 29.21 -8.03
N TRP A 180 10.74 28.96 -8.20
CA TRP A 180 9.68 29.83 -7.72
C TRP A 180 8.51 29.02 -7.21
N ILE A 181 7.72 29.65 -6.34
CA ILE A 181 6.49 29.11 -5.81
C ILE A 181 5.44 30.21 -5.98
N ARG A 182 4.25 29.83 -6.47
CA ARG A 182 3.10 30.73 -6.52
C ARG A 182 1.85 30.01 -6.04
N VAL A 183 0.94 30.76 -5.44
CA VAL A 183 -0.39 30.28 -5.05
C VAL A 183 -1.42 31.12 -5.79
N THR A 184 -2.35 30.46 -6.46
CA THR A 184 -3.48 31.10 -7.15
C THR A 184 -4.75 30.75 -6.39
N ALA A 185 -5.48 31.76 -5.95
CA ALA A 185 -6.81 31.59 -5.38
C ALA A 185 -7.83 31.42 -6.52
N LEU A 186 -8.64 30.37 -6.48
CA LEU A 186 -9.68 30.07 -7.45
C LEU A 186 -11.09 30.20 -6.85
N GLY A 187 -11.21 30.16 -5.52
CA GLY A 187 -12.47 30.38 -4.79
C GLY A 187 -12.26 30.36 -3.27
N GLY A 188 -13.25 30.83 -2.50
CA GLY A 188 -13.18 30.89 -1.03
C GLY A 188 -12.30 32.03 -0.49
N CYS A 189 -12.04 33.05 -1.33
CA CYS A 189 -11.30 34.24 -0.94
C CYS A 189 -12.24 35.45 -0.91
N ARG A 190 -12.41 36.08 0.27
CA ARG A 190 -13.41 37.14 0.53
C ARG A 190 -14.86 36.71 0.29
N GLU A 191 -15.12 35.41 0.40
CA GLU A 191 -16.42 34.79 0.32
C GLU A 191 -16.41 33.48 1.11
N VAL A 192 -17.60 32.93 1.39
CA VAL A 192 -17.77 31.62 2.01
C VAL A 192 -18.26 30.65 0.94
N GLY A 193 -17.71 29.43 0.93
CA GLY A 193 -18.02 28.40 -0.07
C GLY A 193 -16.95 28.31 -1.16
N ARG A 194 -17.01 27.23 -1.95
CA ARG A 194 -16.14 26.97 -3.12
C ARG A 194 -14.63 27.15 -2.92
N SER A 195 -14.11 26.82 -1.74
CA SER A 195 -12.67 26.86 -1.45
C SER A 195 -11.88 26.06 -2.49
N CYS A 196 -10.92 26.72 -3.14
CA CYS A 196 -10.07 26.11 -4.16
C CYS A 196 -8.81 26.93 -4.37
N PHE A 197 -7.64 26.30 -4.25
CA PHE A 197 -6.33 26.93 -4.43
C PHE A 197 -5.43 26.09 -5.32
N LEU A 198 -4.66 26.75 -6.17
CA LEU A 198 -3.65 26.11 -7.01
C LEU A 198 -2.24 26.52 -6.56
N LEU A 199 -1.51 25.58 -5.97
CA LEU A 199 -0.08 25.69 -5.70
C LEU A 199 0.70 25.30 -6.97
N SER A 200 1.57 26.17 -7.46
CA SER A 200 2.41 25.89 -8.63
C SER A 200 3.89 26.13 -8.37
N THR A 201 4.72 25.32 -9.02
CA THR A 201 6.17 25.46 -9.20
C THR A 201 6.48 25.31 -10.69
N PRO A 202 7.74 25.50 -11.16
CA PRO A 202 8.13 25.17 -12.53
C PRO A 202 7.83 23.71 -12.92
N GLU A 203 7.79 22.81 -11.94
CA GLU A 203 7.70 21.35 -12.16
C GLU A 203 6.33 20.76 -11.85
N THR A 204 5.53 21.42 -11.01
CA THR A 204 4.38 20.78 -10.38
C THR A 204 3.24 21.76 -10.18
N ARG A 205 2.02 21.25 -10.32
CA ARG A 205 0.77 21.96 -10.03
C ARG A 205 -0.06 21.06 -9.13
N VAL A 206 -0.44 21.56 -7.95
CA VAL A 206 -1.24 20.85 -6.94
C VAL A 206 -2.47 21.67 -6.64
N LEU A 207 -3.64 21.06 -6.82
CA LEU A 207 -4.91 21.65 -6.43
C LEU A 207 -5.19 21.29 -4.97
N ILE A 208 -5.55 22.29 -4.17
CA ILE A 208 -5.88 22.17 -2.75
C ILE A 208 -7.34 22.59 -2.61
N ASP A 209 -8.17 21.65 -2.16
CA ASP A 209 -9.62 21.71 -2.18
C ASP A 209 -10.23 21.87 -3.58
N CYS A 210 -11.53 21.60 -3.67
CA CYS A 210 -12.36 21.87 -4.84
C CYS A 210 -13.83 21.91 -4.38
N GLY A 211 -14.14 22.89 -3.53
CA GLY A 211 -15.45 23.01 -2.91
C GLY A 211 -16.55 23.42 -3.90
N ILE A 212 -17.80 23.15 -3.53
CA ILE A 212 -18.99 23.68 -4.21
C ILE A 212 -19.54 24.92 -3.47
N ASN A 213 -20.41 25.67 -4.14
CA ASN A 213 -21.17 26.78 -3.57
C ASN A 213 -22.67 26.47 -3.64
#